data_AF-A0A9E8ND98-F1
#
_entry.id   AF-A0A9E8ND98-F1
#
_cell.length_a   1.000
_cell.length_b   1.000
_cell.length_c   1.000
_cell.angle_alpha   90.00
_cell.angle_beta   90.00
_cell.angle_gamma   90.00
#
_symmetry.space_group_name_H-M   'P 1'
#
loop_
_entity.id
_entity.type
_entity.pdbx_description
1 polymer ?
#
loop_
_entity_poly.entity_id
_entity_poly.type
_entity_poly.pdbx_seq_one_letter_code
_entity_poly.pdbx_strand_id
1 'polypeptide(L)'
;MKDIINTLFLLLIVGSFACAQNFRDQTDEYRDKYKKEFLHTSNSPLKEGDLPFLQFFDPDSTYRVIAKFEKSKSESFEMPTYSGVKKTYVKYGTLKFKLNGRKHSLNVYRSLSLLAVAKYKDYLFIPFKDKTNGNISYGGGRYLDLKTTDLKDNTYILDFNKAYNPYCAYSDGYNCPIPPAANHLAVEIKAGEKKFDKTHQEARLR
;
A
#
# COMPACT_ATOMS: atom_id res chain seq x y z
N MET A 1 -2.57 15.75 -44.38
CA MET A 1 -2.82 14.56 -43.52
C MET A 1 -1.62 14.20 -42.65
N LYS A 2 -0.39 14.15 -43.19
CA LYS A 2 0.82 13.86 -42.39
C LYS A 2 1.10 14.89 -41.28
N ASP A 3 0.87 16.18 -41.55
CA ASP A 3 1.11 17.25 -40.55
C ASP A 3 0.10 17.25 -39.40
N ILE A 4 -1.15 16.86 -39.68
CA ILE A 4 -2.20 16.71 -38.65
C ILE A 4 -1.87 15.53 -37.72
N ILE A 5 -1.35 14.42 -38.27
CA ILE A 5 -0.94 13.24 -37.50
C ILE A 5 0.26 13.55 -36.60
N ASN A 6 1.27 14.27 -37.11
CA ASN A 6 2.43 14.67 -36.31
C ASN A 6 2.08 15.68 -35.19
N THR A 7 1.15 16.59 -35.45
CA THR A 7 0.71 17.58 -34.46
C THR A 7 -0.14 16.92 -33.35
N LEU A 8 -1.00 15.97 -33.72
CA LEU A 8 -1.79 15.18 -32.78
C LEU A 8 -0.91 14.28 -31.90
N PHE A 9 0.14 13.69 -32.49
CA PHE A 9 1.11 12.87 -31.76
C PHE A 9 1.93 13.70 -30.76
N LEU A 10 2.34 14.93 -31.14
CA LEU A 10 3.06 15.84 -30.27
C LEU A 10 2.21 16.32 -29.07
N LEU A 11 0.94 16.66 -29.31
CA LEU A 11 -0.02 17.03 -28.24
C LEU A 11 -0.29 15.88 -27.26
N LEU A 12 -0.39 14.64 -27.76
CA LEU A 12 -0.54 13.44 -26.93
C LEU A 12 0.68 13.20 -26.02
N ILE A 13 1.89 13.37 -26.55
CA ILE A 13 3.14 13.19 -25.77
C ILE A 13 3.23 14.23 -24.65
N VAL A 14 2.96 15.51 -24.94
CA VAL A 14 3.05 16.60 -23.93
C VAL A 14 2.02 16.40 -22.81
N GLY A 15 0.78 16.00 -23.15
CA GLY A 15 -0.27 15.75 -22.16
C GLY A 15 0.03 14.58 -21.22
N SER A 16 0.58 13.48 -21.76
CA SER A 16 1.00 12.34 -20.94
C SER A 16 2.15 12.67 -19.99
N PHE A 17 3.13 13.48 -20.45
CA PHE A 17 4.25 13.91 -19.62
C PHE A 17 3.80 14.79 -18.44
N ALA A 18 2.91 15.75 -18.67
CA ALA A 18 2.41 16.63 -17.61
C ALA A 18 1.63 15.86 -16.52
N CYS A 19 0.80 14.89 -16.92
CA CYS A 19 0.09 14.03 -15.98
C CYS A 19 1.04 13.12 -15.17
N ALA A 20 2.07 12.58 -15.82
CA ALA A 20 3.07 11.75 -15.17
C ALA A 20 3.89 12.53 -14.14
N GLN A 21 4.29 13.78 -14.45
CA GLN A 21 4.98 14.64 -13.50
C GLN A 21 4.11 14.93 -12.28
N ASN A 22 2.84 15.31 -12.49
CA ASN A 22 1.90 15.55 -11.40
C ASN A 22 1.71 14.31 -10.51
N PHE A 23 1.61 13.11 -11.10
CA PHE A 23 1.50 11.88 -10.33
C PHE A 23 2.74 11.58 -9.48
N ARG A 24 3.93 11.80 -10.03
CA ARG A 24 5.19 11.64 -9.31
C ARG A 24 5.24 12.60 -8.12
N ASP A 25 4.96 13.88 -8.35
CA ASP A 25 4.98 14.91 -7.30
C ASP A 25 3.98 14.57 -6.17
N GLN A 26 2.75 14.15 -6.50
CA GLN A 26 1.77 13.68 -5.50
C GLN A 26 2.28 12.48 -4.69
N THR A 27 2.99 11.56 -5.34
CA THR A 27 3.50 10.35 -4.70
C THR A 27 4.68 10.68 -3.81
N ASP A 28 5.55 11.59 -4.22
CA ASP A 28 6.70 12.04 -3.44
C ASP A 28 6.25 12.88 -2.24
N GLU A 29 5.26 13.77 -2.39
CA GLU A 29 4.64 14.49 -1.27
C GLU A 29 4.03 13.51 -0.25
N TYR A 30 3.32 12.48 -0.72
CA TYR A 30 2.80 11.43 0.16
C TYR A 30 3.92 10.70 0.91
N ARG A 31 5.02 10.35 0.24
CA ARG A 31 6.18 9.67 0.86
C ARG A 31 6.86 10.55 1.90
N ASP A 32 7.02 11.83 1.63
CA ASP A 32 7.61 12.77 2.58
C ASP A 32 6.77 12.88 3.86
N LYS A 33 5.45 12.96 3.70
CA LYS A 33 4.53 12.92 4.84
C LYS A 33 4.64 11.60 5.59
N TYR A 34 4.58 10.46 4.88
CA TYR A 34 4.71 9.12 5.46
C TYR A 34 6.01 8.96 6.27
N LYS A 35 7.15 9.40 5.72
CA LYS A 35 8.45 9.37 6.43
C LYS A 35 8.42 10.21 7.71
N LYS A 36 7.87 11.42 7.64
CA LYS A 36 7.76 12.33 8.80
C LYS A 36 6.82 11.78 9.88
N GLU A 37 5.77 11.05 9.50
CA GLU A 37 4.84 10.44 10.48
C GLU A 37 5.52 9.47 11.45
N PHE A 38 6.61 8.80 11.05
CA PHE A 38 7.42 8.00 11.98
C PHE A 38 8.03 8.82 13.13
N LEU A 39 8.35 10.09 12.90
CA LEU A 39 8.96 10.95 13.93
C LEU A 39 7.96 11.46 14.96
N HIS A 40 6.66 11.37 14.65
CA HIS A 40 5.57 11.88 15.48
C HIS A 40 4.67 10.78 16.05
N THR A 41 4.94 9.52 15.69
CA THR A 41 4.16 8.37 16.15
C THR A 41 4.77 7.79 17.42
N SER A 42 3.99 7.75 18.50
CA SER A 42 4.37 7.04 19.72
C SER A 42 4.60 5.56 19.41
N ASN A 43 5.71 5.00 19.91
CA ASN A 43 6.19 3.64 19.59
C ASN A 43 6.51 3.44 18.10
N SER A 44 7.06 4.46 17.43
CA SER A 44 7.63 4.30 16.10
C SER A 44 8.85 3.36 16.14
N PRO A 45 8.99 2.46 15.16
CA PRO A 45 10.18 1.62 15.02
C PRO A 45 11.38 2.33 14.39
N LEU A 46 11.19 3.54 13.86
CA LEU A 46 12.20 4.29 13.12
C LEU A 46 12.46 5.66 13.74
N LYS A 47 13.72 6.09 13.71
CA LYS A 47 14.19 7.42 14.09
C LYS A 47 14.59 8.22 12.85
N GLU A 48 14.90 9.50 13.03
CA GLU A 48 15.27 10.41 11.94
C GLU A 48 16.43 9.88 11.09
N GLY A 49 17.49 9.36 11.72
CA GLY A 49 18.63 8.76 11.02
C GLY A 49 18.30 7.49 10.22
N ASP A 50 17.13 6.88 10.44
CA ASP A 50 16.70 5.68 9.71
C ASP A 50 15.93 5.99 8.43
N LEU A 51 15.33 7.18 8.33
CA LEU A 51 14.45 7.57 7.22
C LEU A 51 15.12 7.55 5.83
N PRO A 52 16.43 7.85 5.67
CA PRO A 52 17.11 7.70 4.39
C PRO A 52 17.13 6.27 3.85
N PHE A 53 17.02 5.27 4.72
CA PHE A 53 17.02 3.85 4.33
C PHE A 53 15.64 3.32 3.94
N LEU A 54 14.59 4.14 4.07
CA LEU A 54 13.25 3.84 3.54
C LEU A 54 13.26 3.98 2.01
N GLN A 55 13.21 2.85 1.33
CA GLN A 55 13.26 2.76 -0.12
C GLN A 55 11.88 2.47 -0.72
N PHE A 56 11.63 3.06 -1.89
CA PHE A 56 10.39 2.88 -2.64
C PHE A 56 10.68 2.44 -4.07
N PHE A 57 9.70 1.81 -4.71
CA PHE A 57 9.68 1.68 -6.16
C PHE A 57 9.48 3.06 -6.82
N ASP A 58 9.84 3.20 -8.09
CA ASP A 58 9.47 4.42 -8.82
C ASP A 58 7.95 4.58 -8.86
N PRO A 59 7.41 5.81 -8.71
CA PRO A 59 5.99 6.05 -8.89
C PRO A 59 5.50 5.56 -10.25
N ASP A 60 4.46 4.73 -10.23
CA ASP A 60 3.84 4.19 -11.43
C ASP A 60 2.31 4.27 -11.30
N SER A 61 1.71 5.11 -12.15
CA SER A 61 0.28 5.38 -12.13
C SER A 61 -0.57 4.20 -12.57
N THR A 62 0.01 3.21 -13.26
CA THR A 62 -0.71 1.97 -13.65
C THR A 62 -1.08 1.10 -12.45
N TYR A 63 -0.40 1.31 -11.31
CA TYR A 63 -0.70 0.68 -10.03
C TYR A 63 -1.70 1.47 -9.16
N ARG A 64 -2.26 2.58 -9.66
CA ARG A 64 -3.41 3.27 -9.07
C ARG A 64 -4.68 2.85 -9.83
N VAL A 65 -5.42 1.91 -9.27
CA VAL A 65 -6.56 1.27 -9.95
C VAL A 65 -7.89 1.61 -9.30
N ILE A 66 -8.94 1.69 -10.11
CA ILE A 66 -10.32 1.75 -9.63
C ILE A 66 -10.76 0.33 -9.28
N ALA A 67 -11.21 0.12 -8.05
CA ALA A 67 -11.66 -1.16 -7.55
C ALA A 67 -13.15 -1.11 -7.19
N LYS A 68 -13.94 -2.01 -7.79
CA LYS A 68 -15.35 -2.19 -7.42
C LYS A 68 -15.42 -2.83 -6.04
N PHE A 69 -16.21 -2.23 -5.16
CA PHE A 69 -16.40 -2.72 -3.80
C PHE A 69 -17.65 -3.58 -3.69
N GLU A 70 -17.49 -4.72 -3.03
CA GLU A 70 -18.60 -5.59 -2.63
C GLU A 70 -18.59 -5.74 -1.12
N LYS A 71 -19.61 -5.17 -0.47
CA LYS A 71 -19.77 -5.23 0.98
C LYS A 71 -19.94 -6.67 1.45
N SER A 72 -19.28 -7.03 2.55
CA SER A 72 -19.47 -8.34 3.20
C SER A 72 -20.30 -8.21 4.47
N LYS A 73 -21.06 -9.26 4.78
CA LYS A 73 -21.72 -9.50 6.07
C LYS A 73 -21.07 -10.73 6.71
N SER A 74 -19.81 -10.57 7.14
CA SER A 74 -19.05 -11.65 7.76
C SER A 74 -19.03 -11.48 9.28
N GLU A 75 -18.94 -12.60 9.99
CA GLU A 75 -18.61 -12.60 11.42
C GLU A 75 -17.15 -12.15 11.65
N SER A 76 -16.83 -11.85 12.90
CA SER A 76 -15.46 -11.58 13.29
C SER A 76 -14.62 -12.84 13.31
N PHE A 77 -13.33 -12.68 13.09
CA PHE A 77 -12.35 -13.75 13.20
C PHE A 77 -11.05 -13.23 13.79
N GLU A 78 -10.25 -14.16 14.28
CA GLU A 78 -8.94 -13.90 14.83
C GLU A 78 -7.87 -13.95 13.74
N MET A 79 -7.36 -12.79 13.35
CA MET A 79 -6.24 -12.69 12.42
C MET A 79 -4.93 -12.95 13.17
N PRO A 80 -4.12 -13.93 12.76
CA PRO A 80 -2.84 -14.20 13.40
C PRO A 80 -1.87 -13.04 13.17
N THR A 81 -0.95 -12.84 14.12
CA THR A 81 0.17 -11.90 13.98
C THR A 81 1.50 -12.63 14.09
N TYR A 82 2.58 -12.00 13.64
CA TYR A 82 3.92 -12.61 13.66
C TYR A 82 4.47 -12.88 15.07
N SER A 83 3.93 -12.23 16.12
CA SER A 83 4.31 -12.50 17.51
C SER A 83 3.54 -13.66 18.15
N GLY A 84 2.58 -14.26 17.43
CA GLY A 84 1.68 -15.30 17.96
C GLY A 84 0.42 -14.76 18.65
N VAL A 85 0.37 -13.47 19.00
CA VAL A 85 -0.86 -12.82 19.48
C VAL A 85 -1.87 -12.73 18.33
N LYS A 86 -3.17 -12.85 18.64
CA LYS A 86 -4.23 -12.69 17.64
C LYS A 86 -4.92 -11.35 17.79
N LYS A 87 -5.46 -10.84 16.68
CA LYS A 87 -6.25 -9.60 16.65
C LYS A 87 -7.60 -9.86 16.00
N THR A 88 -8.66 -9.33 16.59
CA THR A 88 -10.02 -9.50 16.08
C THR A 88 -10.32 -8.54 14.94
N TYR A 89 -10.69 -9.09 13.79
CA TYR A 89 -11.11 -8.35 12.60
C TYR A 89 -12.45 -8.87 12.07
N VAL A 90 -13.13 -8.05 11.29
CA VAL A 90 -14.23 -8.47 10.42
C VAL A 90 -13.81 -8.25 8.97
N LYS A 91 -14.13 -9.21 8.09
CA LYS A 91 -14.06 -8.95 6.64
C LYS A 91 -15.14 -7.93 6.28
N TYR A 92 -14.72 -6.70 6.00
CA TYR A 92 -15.60 -5.57 5.69
C TYR A 92 -16.18 -5.67 4.28
N GLY A 93 -15.43 -6.23 3.34
CA GLY A 93 -15.83 -6.41 1.95
C GLY A 93 -14.71 -6.96 1.08
N THR A 94 -14.92 -6.92 -0.23
CA THR A 94 -13.97 -7.35 -1.26
C THR A 94 -13.83 -6.26 -2.29
N LEU A 95 -12.60 -5.92 -2.65
CA LEU A 95 -12.26 -5.08 -3.80
C LEU A 95 -12.00 -5.97 -4.99
N LYS A 96 -12.67 -5.71 -6.12
CA LYS A 96 -12.44 -6.36 -7.40
C LYS A 96 -11.90 -5.33 -8.39
N PHE A 97 -10.75 -5.60 -8.97
CA PHE A 97 -10.06 -4.64 -9.86
C PHE A 97 -9.36 -5.36 -11.00
N LYS A 98 -8.93 -4.59 -12.00
CA LYS A 98 -8.03 -5.06 -13.04
C LYS A 98 -6.65 -4.43 -12.83
N LEU A 99 -5.60 -5.23 -12.97
CA LEU A 99 -4.22 -4.79 -12.98
C LEU A 99 -3.48 -5.58 -14.05
N ASN A 100 -2.77 -4.87 -14.95
CA ASN A 100 -2.12 -5.45 -16.13
C ASN A 100 -3.08 -6.30 -16.97
N GLY A 101 -4.32 -5.81 -17.16
CA GLY A 101 -5.38 -6.47 -17.92
C GLY A 101 -6.03 -7.69 -17.24
N ARG A 102 -5.49 -8.18 -16.12
CA ARG A 102 -5.99 -9.35 -15.39
C ARG A 102 -6.88 -8.93 -14.22
N LYS A 103 -7.92 -9.72 -13.95
CA LYS A 103 -8.82 -9.50 -12.80
C LYS A 103 -8.17 -10.01 -11.52
N HIS A 104 -8.26 -9.23 -10.46
CA HIS A 104 -7.76 -9.55 -9.12
C HIS A 104 -8.81 -9.18 -8.08
N SER A 105 -8.61 -9.70 -6.86
CA SER A 105 -9.41 -9.31 -5.71
C SER A 105 -8.57 -9.23 -4.45
N LEU A 106 -8.95 -8.31 -3.56
CA LEU A 106 -8.42 -8.22 -2.20
C LEU A 106 -9.58 -8.08 -1.21
N ASN A 107 -9.55 -8.84 -0.14
CA ASN A 107 -10.45 -8.62 0.98
C ASN A 107 -10.01 -7.37 1.75
N VAL A 108 -11.00 -6.62 2.22
CA VAL A 108 -10.83 -5.45 3.09
C VAL A 108 -11.28 -5.85 4.48
N TYR A 109 -10.50 -5.50 5.49
CA TYR A 109 -10.75 -5.85 6.87
C TYR A 109 -10.98 -4.60 7.73
N ARG A 110 -11.71 -4.75 8.83
CA ARG A 110 -11.89 -3.72 9.84
C ARG A 110 -11.50 -4.27 11.19
N SER A 111 -10.59 -3.60 11.88
CA SER A 111 -10.18 -3.97 13.24
C SER A 111 -11.28 -3.56 14.22
N LEU A 112 -11.71 -4.48 15.10
CA LEU A 112 -12.71 -4.16 16.11
C LEU A 112 -12.16 -3.28 17.23
N SER A 113 -10.87 -3.43 17.58
CA SER A 113 -10.24 -2.58 18.59
C SER A 113 -10.06 -1.13 18.09
N LEU A 114 -9.67 -0.94 16.83
CA LEU A 114 -9.56 0.41 16.24
C LEU A 114 -10.92 1.05 15.97
N LEU A 115 -11.96 0.25 15.70
CA LEU A 115 -13.32 0.75 15.52
C LEU A 115 -13.84 1.49 16.78
N ALA A 116 -13.44 1.04 17.97
CA ALA A 116 -13.82 1.68 19.23
C ALA A 116 -13.09 3.02 19.48
N VAL A 117 -12.05 3.35 18.70
CA VAL A 117 -11.29 4.58 18.83
C VAL A 117 -11.79 5.59 17.81
N ALA A 118 -12.32 6.73 18.27
CA ALA A 118 -12.95 7.73 17.40
C ALA A 118 -12.09 8.17 16.20
N LYS A 119 -10.78 8.33 16.41
CA LYS A 119 -9.80 8.68 15.35
C LYS A 119 -9.72 7.64 14.23
N TYR A 120 -9.92 6.36 14.55
CA TYR A 120 -9.75 5.23 13.64
C TYR A 120 -11.08 4.56 13.25
N LYS A 121 -12.22 5.15 13.64
CA LYS A 121 -13.55 4.58 13.38
C LYS A 121 -13.77 4.24 11.91
N ASP A 122 -13.23 5.05 11.00
CA ASP A 122 -13.44 4.90 9.56
C ASP A 122 -12.34 4.09 8.87
N TYR A 123 -11.31 3.63 9.59
CA TYR A 123 -10.17 2.94 8.98
C TYR A 123 -10.55 1.53 8.52
N LEU A 124 -10.05 1.19 7.34
CA LEU A 124 -10.12 -0.10 6.69
C LEU A 124 -8.70 -0.54 6.34
N PHE A 125 -8.45 -1.83 6.50
CA PHE A 125 -7.12 -2.42 6.47
C PHE A 125 -7.04 -3.51 5.39
N ILE A 126 -6.00 -3.46 4.57
CA ILE A 126 -5.76 -4.42 3.48
C ILE A 126 -4.33 -4.95 3.60
N PRO A 127 -4.12 -6.02 4.39
CA PRO A 127 -2.86 -6.72 4.37
C PRO A 127 -2.80 -7.63 3.15
N PHE A 128 -1.70 -7.59 2.40
CA PHE A 128 -1.54 -8.41 1.20
C PHE A 128 -0.12 -8.93 1.03
N LYS A 129 -0.01 -9.97 0.21
CA LYS A 129 1.25 -10.42 -0.39
C LYS A 129 1.15 -10.41 -1.90
N ASP A 130 2.30 -10.32 -2.56
CA ASP A 130 2.47 -10.38 -4.00
C ASP A 130 3.83 -11.01 -4.32
N LYS A 131 4.14 -11.22 -5.60
CA LYS A 131 5.37 -11.90 -6.04
C LYS A 131 6.66 -11.13 -5.76
N THR A 132 6.60 -9.86 -5.35
CA THR A 132 7.80 -9.10 -4.94
C THR A 132 8.26 -9.39 -3.51
N ASN A 133 7.38 -9.94 -2.65
CA ASN A 133 7.68 -10.16 -1.24
C ASN A 133 8.79 -11.23 -1.08
N GLY A 134 9.76 -10.95 -0.21
CA GLY A 134 10.88 -11.85 0.09
C GLY A 134 12.08 -11.67 -0.83
N ASN A 135 11.92 -10.94 -1.94
CA ASN A 135 13.01 -10.58 -2.84
C ASN A 135 13.28 -9.07 -2.80
N ILE A 136 12.32 -8.28 -3.28
CA ILE A 136 12.45 -6.82 -3.45
C ILE A 136 11.66 -6.07 -2.38
N SER A 137 10.49 -6.57 -1.98
CA SER A 137 9.68 -6.03 -0.89
C SER A 137 9.70 -6.94 0.34
N TYR A 138 9.25 -6.43 1.50
CA TYR A 138 9.34 -7.14 2.77
C TYR A 138 8.65 -8.52 2.73
N GLY A 139 9.32 -9.58 3.19
CA GLY A 139 8.81 -10.96 3.08
C GLY A 139 7.51 -11.23 3.84
N GLY A 140 7.26 -10.46 4.91
CA GLY A 140 6.06 -10.61 5.73
C GLY A 140 4.77 -10.11 5.06
N GLY A 141 4.89 -9.41 3.93
CA GLY A 141 3.78 -8.75 3.24
C GLY A 141 3.74 -7.25 3.50
N ARG A 142 2.82 -6.57 2.82
CA ARG A 142 2.66 -5.11 2.86
C ARG A 142 1.20 -4.75 3.12
N TYR A 143 0.98 -3.53 3.56
CA TYR A 143 -0.32 -3.03 3.93
C TYR A 143 -0.76 -1.87 3.06
N LEU A 144 -2.07 -1.74 2.90
CA LEU A 144 -2.75 -0.55 2.41
C LEU A 144 -3.88 -0.23 3.37
N ASP A 145 -4.10 1.06 3.57
CA ASP A 145 -5.24 1.57 4.35
C ASP A 145 -6.18 2.35 3.45
N LEU A 146 -7.47 2.21 3.73
CA LEU A 146 -8.55 3.01 3.16
C LEU A 146 -9.40 3.55 4.30
N LYS A 147 -10.28 4.49 3.99
CA LYS A 147 -11.36 4.89 4.90
C LYS A 147 -12.72 4.53 4.32
N THR A 148 -13.70 4.26 5.18
CA THR A 148 -15.10 4.08 4.77
C THR A 148 -15.61 5.27 3.93
N THR A 149 -15.14 6.47 4.24
CA THR A 149 -15.43 7.74 3.56
C THR A 149 -14.82 7.86 2.17
N ASP A 150 -13.85 7.02 1.81
CA ASP A 150 -13.20 7.07 0.49
C ASP A 150 -14.05 6.40 -0.60
N LEU A 151 -15.14 5.72 -0.22
CA LEU A 151 -16.04 5.05 -1.15
C LEU A 151 -16.83 6.08 -1.96
N LYS A 152 -16.74 5.98 -3.29
CA LYS A 152 -17.54 6.78 -4.23
C LYS A 152 -18.11 5.88 -5.31
N ASP A 153 -19.42 5.95 -5.53
CA ASP A 153 -20.12 5.18 -6.57
C ASP A 153 -19.81 3.68 -6.54
N ASN A 154 -19.81 3.08 -5.34
CA ASN A 154 -19.43 1.68 -5.08
C ASN A 154 -18.00 1.30 -5.51
N THR A 155 -17.10 2.28 -5.59
CA THR A 155 -15.69 2.06 -5.92
C THR A 155 -14.74 2.72 -4.93
N TYR A 156 -13.56 2.13 -4.80
CA TYR A 156 -12.40 2.72 -4.13
C TYR A 156 -11.29 2.96 -5.14
N ILE A 157 -10.49 3.99 -4.92
CA ILE A 157 -9.18 4.12 -5.56
C ILE A 157 -8.17 3.33 -4.74
N LEU A 158 -7.67 2.24 -5.30
CA LEU A 158 -6.64 1.41 -4.71
C LEU A 158 -5.29 1.81 -5.29
N ASP A 159 -4.46 2.49 -4.50
CA ASP A 159 -3.15 2.99 -4.92
C ASP A 159 -2.01 2.19 -4.29
N PHE A 160 -1.47 1.21 -5.01
CA PHE A 160 -0.36 0.41 -4.49
C PHE A 160 0.95 1.22 -4.34
N ASN A 161 1.05 2.43 -4.89
CA ASN A 161 2.19 3.32 -4.62
C ASN A 161 2.23 3.78 -3.15
N LYS A 162 1.12 3.62 -2.43
CA LYS A 162 0.98 3.90 -1.00
C LYS A 162 1.11 2.65 -0.13
N ALA A 163 1.44 1.49 -0.73
CA ALA A 163 1.65 0.27 0.04
C ALA A 163 2.89 0.42 0.91
N TYR A 164 2.76 0.11 2.20
CA TYR A 164 3.81 0.32 3.20
C TYR A 164 4.14 -0.98 3.94
N ASN A 165 5.33 -1.05 4.53
CA ASN A 165 5.73 -2.20 5.31
C ASN A 165 5.13 -2.16 6.74
N PRO A 166 4.74 -3.31 7.30
CA PRO A 166 4.44 -3.40 8.73
C PRO A 166 5.63 -3.00 9.59
N TYR A 167 5.38 -2.54 10.82
CA TYR A 167 6.46 -2.18 11.76
C TYR A 167 7.47 -3.30 12.04
N CYS A 168 7.03 -4.56 11.95
CA CYS A 168 7.87 -5.75 12.06
C CYS A 168 8.94 -5.85 10.96
N ALA A 169 8.85 -5.06 9.89
CA ALA A 169 9.89 -4.98 8.87
C ALA A 169 11.11 -4.16 9.30
N TYR A 170 10.97 -3.36 10.36
CA TYR A 170 11.99 -2.41 10.79
C TYR A 170 12.63 -2.81 12.13
N SER A 171 11.85 -3.43 13.02
CA SER A 171 12.28 -3.84 14.36
C SER A 171 11.38 -4.96 14.89
N ASP A 172 11.94 -5.75 15.80
CA ASP A 172 11.20 -6.77 16.56
C ASP A 172 10.27 -6.13 17.61
N GLY A 173 9.40 -6.96 18.23
CA GLY A 173 8.52 -6.55 19.31
C GLY A 173 7.13 -6.05 18.90
N TYR A 174 6.83 -6.02 17.60
CA TYR A 174 5.52 -5.59 17.08
C TYR A 174 4.58 -6.76 16.75
N ASN A 175 3.29 -6.56 17.02
CA ASN A 175 2.23 -7.54 16.76
C ASN A 175 1.57 -7.28 15.40
N CYS A 176 2.29 -7.52 14.30
CA CYS A 176 1.85 -7.21 12.94
C CYS A 176 0.96 -8.32 12.35
N PRO A 177 -0.26 -7.99 11.86
CA PRO A 177 -1.15 -8.98 11.24
C PRO A 177 -0.55 -9.70 10.02
N ILE A 178 -0.70 -11.01 9.95
CA ILE A 178 -0.24 -11.79 8.80
C ILE A 178 -1.29 -11.67 7.68
N PRO A 179 -0.92 -11.26 6.45
CA PRO A 179 -1.85 -11.24 5.32
C PRO A 179 -2.51 -12.61 5.08
N PRO A 180 -3.86 -12.69 5.13
CA PRO A 180 -4.55 -13.95 4.85
C PRO A 180 -4.27 -14.44 3.43
N ALA A 181 -4.30 -15.76 3.21
CA ALA A 181 -4.01 -16.38 1.91
C ALA A 181 -4.88 -15.83 0.77
N ALA A 182 -6.14 -15.47 1.07
CA ALA A 182 -7.05 -14.86 0.09
C ALA A 182 -6.61 -13.47 -0.40
N ASN A 183 -5.63 -12.83 0.27
CA ASN A 183 -5.01 -11.58 -0.13
C ASN A 183 -3.58 -11.79 -0.68
N HIS A 184 -3.24 -12.99 -1.15
CA HIS A 184 -1.98 -13.25 -1.84
C HIS A 184 -2.20 -13.13 -3.36
N LEU A 185 -1.67 -12.08 -3.95
CA LEU A 185 -1.76 -11.79 -5.37
C LEU A 185 -0.69 -12.57 -6.15
N ALA A 186 -1.08 -13.25 -7.23
CA ALA A 186 -0.18 -14.04 -8.07
C ALA A 186 0.62 -13.19 -9.10
N VAL A 187 0.77 -11.89 -8.85
CA VAL A 187 1.44 -10.92 -9.73
C VAL A 187 2.49 -10.14 -8.96
N GLU A 188 3.42 -9.48 -9.65
CA GLU A 188 4.36 -8.55 -9.04
C GLU A 188 3.73 -7.16 -8.91
N ILE A 189 3.78 -6.58 -7.71
CA ILE A 189 3.37 -5.20 -7.44
C ILE A 189 4.63 -4.36 -7.20
N LYS A 190 5.20 -3.82 -8.29
CA LYS A 190 6.40 -2.96 -8.27
C LYS A 190 6.06 -1.49 -7.98
N ALA A 191 5.23 -1.28 -6.96
CA ALA A 191 4.82 0.02 -6.47
C ALA A 191 4.84 0.02 -4.94
N GLY A 192 5.02 1.20 -4.33
CA GLY A 192 5.04 1.36 -2.88
C GLY A 192 6.41 1.11 -2.27
N GLU A 193 6.43 0.72 -1.00
CA GLU A 193 7.65 0.51 -0.24
C GLU A 193 8.34 -0.82 -0.61
N LYS A 194 9.68 -0.77 -0.67
CA LYS A 194 10.58 -1.91 -0.83
C LYS A 194 10.97 -2.46 0.55
N LYS A 195 11.71 -3.56 0.61
CA LYS A 195 12.22 -4.06 1.89
C LYS A 195 13.13 -3.01 2.55
N PHE A 196 12.99 -2.84 3.86
CA PHE A 196 13.93 -2.05 4.65
C PHE A 196 15.20 -2.87 4.87
N ASP A 197 16.36 -2.28 4.61
CA ASP A 197 17.64 -2.97 4.69
C ASP A 197 18.75 -2.02 5.13
N LYS A 198 18.69 -1.59 6.39
CA LYS A 198 19.64 -0.62 6.96
C LYS A 198 21.06 -1.20 7.00
N THR A 199 21.22 -2.44 7.47
CA THR A 199 22.54 -3.05 7.69
C THR A 199 23.34 -3.23 6.40
N HIS A 200 22.73 -3.70 5.30
CA HIS A 200 23.45 -3.79 4.02
C HIS A 200 23.73 -2.40 3.42
N GLN A 201 22.86 -1.41 3.65
CA GLN A 201 23.05 -0.06 3.11
C GLN A 201 24.18 0.68 3.82
N GLU A 202 24.28 0.57 5.15
CA GLU A 202 25.41 1.13 5.92
C GLU A 202 26.75 0.53 5.49
N ALA A 203 26.79 -0.78 5.16
CA ALA A 203 28.01 -1.44 4.67
C ALA A 203 28.44 -0.97 3.26
N ARG A 204 27.51 -0.49 2.42
CA ARG A 204 27.82 0.05 1.08
C ARG A 204 28.34 1.48 1.11
N LEU A 205 28.10 2.20 2.20
CA LEU A 205 28.52 3.60 2.40
C LEU A 205 29.90 3.72 3.08
N ARG A 206 30.50 2.60 3.48
CA ARG A 206 31.86 2.49 4.02
C ARG A 206 32.82 2.01 2.93
#